data_AF-A0A2U9PIC8-F1
#
_entry.id   AF-A0A2U9PIC8-F1
#
_cell.length_a   1.000
_cell.length_b   1.000
_cell.length_c   1.000
_cell.angle_alpha   90.00
_cell.angle_beta   90.00
_cell.angle_gamma   90.00
#
_symmetry.space_group_name_H-M   'P 1'
#
loop_
_entity.id
_entity.type
_entity.pdbx_description
1 polymer ?
#
loop_
_entity_poly.entity_id
_entity_poly.type
_entity_poly.pdbx_seq_one_letter_code
_entity_poly.pdbx_strand_id
1 'polypeptide(L)' 'MRADFALLTCRRYTSGMIVGYLAIDFHTGERSITPTHLTVVVMHGHTGWRIAHYLVSLIP' A
#
# COMPACT_ATOMS: atom_id res chain seq x y z
N MET A 1 -11.14 -3.61 12.48
CA MET A 1 -10.01 -2.84 11.93
C MET A 1 -10.39 -2.45 10.51
N ARG A 2 -10.37 -1.16 10.19
CA ARG A 2 -10.68 -0.62 8.86
C ARG A 2 -9.47 0.19 8.40
N ALA A 3 -9.21 0.21 7.10
CA ALA A 3 -8.16 1.03 6.51
C ALA A 3 -8.78 1.79 5.35
N ASP A 4 -8.90 3.11 5.50
CA ASP A 4 -9.25 3.99 4.40
C ASP A 4 -7.96 4.37 3.69
N PHE A 5 -7.96 4.31 2.35
CA PHE A 5 -6.74 4.54 1.58
C PHE A 5 -6.99 5.39 0.34
N ALA A 6 -5.95 6.13 -0.04
CA ALA A 6 -5.88 6.85 -1.29
C ALA A 6 -4.59 6.43 -2.03
N LEU A 7 -4.72 6.06 -3.30
CA LEU A 7 -3.58 5.79 -4.17
C LEU A 7 -2.98 7.11 -4.63
N LEU A 8 -1.81 7.46 -4.10
CA LEU A 8 -1.12 8.71 -4.41
C LEU A 8 -0.33 8.60 -5.70
N THR A 9 0.38 7.49 -5.87
CA THR A 9 1.15 7.18 -7.09
C THR A 9 1.01 5.71 -7.43
N CYS A 10 0.92 5.40 -8.72
CA CYS A 10 1.01 4.04 -9.23
C CYS A 10 1.79 4.05 -10.53
N ARG A 11 2.89 3.29 -10.56
CA ARG A 11 3.73 3.18 -11.75
C ARG A 11 4.05 1.74 -12.07
N ARG A 12 3.80 1.39 -13.33
CA ARG A 12 4.26 0.13 -13.90
C ARG A 12 5.69 0.31 -14.40
N TYR A 13 6.59 -0.54 -13.93
CA TYR A 13 8.01 -0.51 -14.29
C TYR A 13 8.35 -1.58 -15.33
N THR A 14 7.67 -2.73 -15.28
CA THR A 14 7.76 -3.78 -16.30
C THR A 14 6.39 -4.42 -16.53
N SER A 15 6.25 -5.27 -17.54
CA SER A 15 5.04 -6.07 -17.74
C SER A 15 4.68 -6.96 -16.54
N GLY A 16 5.60 -7.21 -15.62
CA GLY A 16 5.36 -8.00 -14.42
C GLY A 16 5.51 -7.25 -13.11
N MET A 17 5.70 -5.92 -13.10
CA MET A 17 5.99 -5.17 -11.88
C MET A 17 5.30 -3.81 -11.83
N ILE A 18 4.61 -3.56 -10.72
CA ILE A 18 3.98 -2.27 -10.40
C ILE A 18 4.46 -1.85 -9.01
N VAL A 19 4.77 -0.56 -8.84
CA VAL A 19 5.01 0.06 -7.55
C VAL A 19 3.89 1.06 -7.28
N GLY A 20 3.25 0.91 -6.12
CA GLY A 20 2.22 1.81 -5.61
C GLY A 20 2.70 2.56 -4.37
N TYR A 21 2.25 3.79 -4.23
CA TYR A 21 2.40 4.60 -3.03
C TYR A 21 1.02 5.10 -2.60
N LEU A 22 0.66 4.83 -1.35
CA LEU A 22 -0.67 5.06 -0.81
C LEU A 22 -0.57 5.88 0.49
N ALA A 23 -1.52 6.79 0.70
CA ALA A 23 -1.88 7.26 2.02
C ALA A 23 -2.89 6.29 2.62
N ILE A 24 -2.70 5.90 3.88
CA ILE A 24 -3.60 4.99 4.59
C ILE A 24 -3.87 5.51 5.99
N ASP A 25 -5.15 5.64 6.31
CA ASP A 25 -5.66 5.89 7.66
C ASP A 25 -6.13 4.56 8.27
N PHE A 26 -5.33 4.02 9.20
CA PHE A 26 -5.71 2.82 9.94
C PHE A 26 -6.60 3.17 11.13
N HIS A 27 -7.82 2.63 11.15
CA HIS A 27 -8.78 2.79 12.24
C HIS A 27 -8.68 1.63 13.23
N THR A 28 -8.21 1.91 14.45
CA THR A 28 -8.10 0.96 15.56
C THR A 28 -9.10 1.32 16.67
N GLY A 29 -10.22 0.59 16.72
CA GLY A 29 -11.36 0.96 17.57
C GLY A 29 -12.11 2.18 17.05
N GLU A 30 -12.99 2.77 17.85
CA GLU A 30 -13.88 3.85 17.37
C GLU A 30 -13.21 5.23 17.25
N ARG A 31 -12.09 5.47 17.95
CA ARG A 31 -11.50 6.82 18.06
C ARG A 31 -10.04 6.96 17.61
N SER A 32 -9.31 5.87 17.38
CA SER A 32 -7.90 5.96 17.02
C SER A 32 -7.72 5.83 15.52
N ILE A 33 -7.13 6.86 14.91
CA ILE A 33 -6.68 6.88 13.52
C ILE A 33 -5.16 6.96 13.54
N THR A 34 -4.50 6.07 12.81
CA THR A 34 -3.05 6.10 12.61
C THR A 34 -2.76 6.38 11.14
N PRO A 35 -2.41 7.63 10.78
CA PRO A 35 -2.09 8.00 9.41
C PRO A 35 -0.71 7.44 9.04
N THR A 36 -0.63 6.83 7.88
CA THR A 36 0.59 6.18 7.37
C THR A 36 0.74 6.38 5.88
N HIS A 37 1.97 6.23 5.41
CA HIS A 37 2.24 6.00 4.01
C HIS A 37 2.66 4.55 3.79
N LEU A 38 2.12 3.93 2.73
CA LEU A 38 2.46 2.58 2.30
C LEU A 38 3.09 2.65 0.91
N THR A 39 4.33 2.18 0.79
CA THR A 39 4.90 1.75 -0.49
C THR A 39 4.67 0.27 -0.67
N VAL A 40 4.11 -0.15 -1.80
CA VAL A 40 3.90 -1.56 -2.13
C VAL A 40 4.49 -1.87 -3.50
N VAL A 41 5.24 -2.97 -3.58
CA VAL A 41 5.71 -3.54 -4.83
C VAL A 41 4.91 -4.80 -5.09
N VAL A 42 4.19 -4.84 -6.22
CA VAL A 42 3.50 -6.04 -6.68
C VAL A 42 4.17 -6.61 -7.91
N MET A 43 4.33 -7.93 -7.91
CA MET A 43 4.90 -8.68 -9.03
C MET A 43 3.90 -9.68 -9.58
N HIS A 44 3.87 -9.86 -10.89
CA HIS A 44 3.06 -10.86 -11.56
C HIS A 44 3.84 -12.17 -11.69
N GLY A 45 3.41 -13.19 -10.96
CA GLY A 45 3.95 -14.55 -11.02
C GLY A 45 3.02 -15.50 -11.79
N HIS A 46 3.32 -16.81 -11.72
CA HIS A 46 2.54 -17.84 -12.40
C HIS A 46 1.06 -17.89 -11.98
N THR A 47 0.76 -17.53 -10.75
CA THR A 47 -0.60 -17.56 -10.17
C THR A 47 -1.28 -16.19 -10.13
N GLY A 48 -0.68 -15.16 -10.74
CA GLY A 48 -1.19 -13.80 -10.74
C GLY A 48 -0.33 -12.80 -9.96
N TRP A 49 -0.92 -11.65 -9.62
CA TRP A 49 -0.25 -10.58 -8.89
C TRP A 49 -0.09 -10.93 -7.40
N ARG A 50 1.08 -10.65 -6.85
CA ARG A 50 1.38 -10.81 -5.42
C ARG A 50 2.17 -9.61 -4.90
N ILE A 51 1.99 -9.28 -3.63
CA ILE A 51 2.87 -8.32 -2.94
C ILE A 51 4.23 -8.99 -2.78
N ALA A 52 5.24 -8.41 -3.41
CA ALA A 52 6.63 -8.85 -3.30
C ALA A 52 7.35 -8.17 -2.14
N HIS A 53 7.02 -6.89 -1.90
CA HIS A 53 7.57 -6.09 -0.83
C HIS A 53 6.58 -5.01 -0.43
N TYR A 54 6.60 -4.61 0.84
CA TYR A 54 5.91 -3.44 1.31
C TYR A 54 6.73 -2.73 2.38
N LEU A 55 6.55 -1.42 2.47
CA LEU A 55 7.13 -0.59 3.52
C LEU A 55 6.06 0.38 4.00
N VAL A 56 5.87 0.42 5.32
CA VAL A 56 4.95 1.34 5.99
C VAL A 56 5.78 2.34 6.78
N SER A 57 5.45 3.62 6.64
CA SER A 57 5.99 4.70 7.48
C SER A 57 4.86 5.46 8.16
N LEU A 58 5.04 5.76 9.45
CA LEU A 58 4.17 6.69 10.16
C LEU A 58 4.37 8.09 9.60
N ILE A 59 3.28 8.85 9.52
CA ILE A 59 3.33 10.29 9.25
C ILE A 59 3.50 10.98 10.62
N PRO A 60 4.54 11.82 10.82
CA PRO A 60 4.72 12.60 12.05
C PRO A 60 3.56 13.56 12.35
#